data_AF-A0A915C8G3-F1
#
_entry.id   AF-A0A915C8G3-F1
#
_cell.length_a   1.000
_cell.length_b   1.000
_cell.length_c   1.000
_cell.angle_alpha   90.00
_cell.angle_beta   90.00
_cell.angle_gamma   90.00
#
_symmetry.space_group_name_H-M   'P 1'
#
loop_
_entity.id
_entity.type
_entity.pdbx_description
1 polymer ?
#
loop_
_entity_poly.entity_id
_entity_poly.type
_entity_poly.pdbx_seq_one_letter_code
_entity_poly.pdbx_strand_id
1 'polypeptide(L)' 'MKKSGIDNADPRVIRLFSLAAQKFTSDIVLDCMQQARMKCIGQAKKGTKEIRYTLTSELLESVLAEYGIDVKKPPYFQ' A
#
# COMPACT_ATOMS: atom_id res chain seq x y z
N MET A 1 17.74 10.20 -2.16
CA MET A 1 18.30 11.48 -1.68
C MET A 1 18.98 12.30 -2.77
N LYS A 2 19.89 11.75 -3.59
CA LYS A 2 20.53 12.51 -4.70
C LYS A 2 19.54 13.18 -5.66
N LYS A 3 18.47 12.48 -6.08
CA LYS A 3 17.40 13.06 -6.91
C LYS A 3 16.66 14.24 -6.24
N SER A 4 16.65 14.27 -4.91
CA SER A 4 16.03 15.31 -4.09
C SER A 4 17.01 16.41 -3.67
N GLY A 5 18.25 16.39 -4.19
CA GLY A 5 19.29 17.38 -3.86
C GLY A 5 19.90 17.25 -2.47
N ILE A 6 19.65 16.14 -1.75
CA ILE A 6 20.16 15.94 -0.39
C ILE A 6 21.49 15.19 -0.44
N ASP A 7 22.53 15.83 0.11
CA ASP A 7 23.84 15.21 0.25
C ASP A 7 23.88 14.25 1.46
N ASN A 8 24.47 13.08 1.25
CA ASN A 8 24.27 11.90 2.09
C ASN A 8 25.43 11.71 3.06
N ALA A 9 25.68 12.70 3.92
CA ALA A 9 26.82 12.70 4.83
C ALA A 9 26.75 11.62 5.93
N ASP A 10 25.55 11.33 6.45
CA ASP A 10 25.36 10.33 7.50
C ASP A 10 24.48 9.15 7.03
N PRO A 11 25.01 7.91 6.97
CA PRO A 11 24.23 6.74 6.56
C PRO A 11 23.07 6.41 7.50
N ARG A 12 23.08 6.87 8.77
CA ARG A 12 21.98 6.66 9.72
C ARG A 12 20.73 7.43 9.32
N VAL A 13 20.90 8.64 8.76
CA VAL A 13 19.79 9.45 8.26
C VAL A 13 19.11 8.74 7.10
N ILE A 14 19.89 8.19 6.16
CA ILE A 14 19.34 7.40 5.04
C ILE A 14 18.52 6.22 5.56
N ARG A 15 19.06 5.47 6.53
CA ARG A 15 18.35 4.32 7.13
C ARG A 15 17.05 4.75 7.81
N LEU A 16 17.03 5.89 8.49
CA LEU A 16 15.83 6.43 9.12
C LEU A 16 14.74 6.73 8.09
N PHE A 17 15.08 7.43 7.00
CA PHE A 17 14.13 7.70 5.92
C PHE A 17 13.64 6.42 5.24
N SER A 18 14.53 5.44 5.04
CA SER A 18 14.14 4.12 4.52
C SER A 18 13.13 3.42 5.42
N LEU A 19 13.36 3.41 6.74
CA LEU A 19 12.43 2.83 7.71
C LEU A 19 11.09 3.56 7.73
N ALA A 20 11.11 4.90 7.66
CA ALA A 20 9.89 5.71 7.59
C ALA A 20 9.08 5.40 6.33
N ALA A 21 9.72 5.31 5.16
CA ALA A 21 9.06 4.93 3.91
C ALA A 21 8.51 3.50 3.93
N GLN A 22 9.26 2.57 4.54
CA GLN A 22 8.80 1.20 4.75
C GLN A 22 7.57 1.14 5.65
N LYS A 23 7.57 1.85 6.79
CA LYS A 23 6.42 1.95 7.69
C LYS A 23 5.20 2.53 6.97
N PHE A 24 5.38 3.67 6.29
CA PHE A 24 4.30 4.33 5.54
C PHE A 24 3.64 3.40 4.53
N THR A 25 4.46 2.69 3.73
CA THR A 25 3.94 1.71 2.76
C THR A 25 3.25 0.54 3.44
N SER A 26 3.81 0.08 4.57
CA SER A 26 3.25 -1.05 5.33
C SER A 26 1.90 -0.72 5.94
N ASP A 27 1.74 0.48 6.49
CA ASP A 27 0.48 0.95 7.07
C ASP A 27 -0.64 0.98 6.01
N ILE A 28 -0.38 1.55 4.83
CA ILE A 28 -1.36 1.56 3.71
C ILE A 28 -1.78 0.15 3.31
N VAL A 29 -0.82 -0.78 3.19
CA VAL A 29 -1.11 -2.17 2.79
C VAL A 29 -1.88 -2.92 3.89
N LEU A 30 -1.58 -2.64 5.16
CA LEU A 30 -2.31 -3.21 6.29
C LEU A 30 -3.76 -2.75 6.30
N ASP A 31 -4.01 -1.47 6.06
CA ASP A 31 -5.37 -0.92 5.97
C ASP A 31 -6.14 -1.53 4.80
N CYS A 32 -5.50 -1.67 3.63
CA CYS A 32 -6.07 -2.40 2.50
C CYS A 32 -6.46 -3.83 2.90
N MET A 33 -5.56 -4.56 3.57
CA MET A 33 -5.81 -5.94 4.00
C MET A 33 -6.98 -6.02 4.99
N GLN A 34 -7.07 -5.09 5.95
CA GLN A 34 -8.18 -5.02 6.90
C GLN A 34 -9.50 -4.77 6.18
N GLN A 35 -9.54 -3.81 5.25
CA GLN A 35 -10.73 -3.51 4.47
C GLN A 35 -11.12 -4.68 3.56
N ALA A 36 -10.17 -5.38 2.95
CA ALA A 36 -10.42 -6.60 2.16
C ALA A 36 -11.01 -7.74 2.99
N ARG A 37 -10.56 -7.89 4.25
CA ARG A 37 -11.09 -8.86 5.21
C ARG A 37 -12.52 -8.52 5.60
N MET A 38 -12.81 -7.25 5.88
CA MET A 38 -14.18 -6.78 6.20
C MET A 38 -15.14 -6.96 5.04
N LYS A 39 -14.67 -6.77 3.80
CA LYS A 39 -15.47 -6.97 2.58
C LYS A 39 -15.54 -8.43 2.11
N CYS A 40 -14.92 -9.37 2.81
CA CYS A 40 -14.84 -10.79 2.43
C CYS A 40 -14.33 -11.03 0.99
N ILE A 41 -13.40 -10.18 0.51
CA ILE A 41 -12.85 -10.26 -0.87
C ILE A 41 -11.78 -11.38 -0.99
N GLY A 42 -11.46 -12.06 0.11
CA GLY A 42 -10.49 -13.15 0.13
C GLY A 42 -11.00 -14.44 -0.52
N GLN A 43 -10.15 -15.09 -1.31
CA GLN A 43 -10.43 -16.40 -1.88
C GLN A 43 -9.96 -17.49 -0.93
N ALA A 44 -10.89 -18.31 -0.44
CA ALA A 44 -10.57 -19.53 0.29
C ALA A 44 -10.46 -20.69 -0.71
N LYS A 45 -9.32 -21.41 -0.70
CA LYS A 45 -9.21 -22.66 -1.46
C LYS A 45 -9.96 -23.77 -0.73
N LYS A 46 -10.85 -24.48 -1.43
CA LYS A 46 -11.52 -25.67 -0.89
C LYS A 46 -10.46 -26.67 -0.38
N GLY A 47 -10.52 -26.99 0.92
CA GLY A 47 -9.60 -27.92 1.58
C GLY A 47 -8.39 -27.28 2.29
N THR A 48 -8.26 -25.95 2.32
CA THR A 48 -7.16 -25.28 3.02
C THR A 48 -7.69 -24.14 3.90
N LYS A 49 -7.15 -23.99 5.12
CA LYS A 49 -7.47 -22.85 6.02
C LYS A 49 -6.89 -21.50 5.55
N GLU A 50 -6.14 -21.49 4.46
CA GLU A 50 -5.47 -20.30 3.94
C GLU A 50 -6.43 -19.46 3.09
N ILE A 51 -6.67 -18.21 3.50
CA ILE A 51 -7.39 -17.20 2.73
C ILE A 51 -6.37 -16.35 1.99
N ARG A 52 -6.48 -16.29 0.67
CA ARG A 52 -5.62 -15.43 -0.16
C ARG A 52 -6.33 -14.13 -0.46
N TYR A 53 -5.66 -13.02 -0.20
CA TYR A 53 -6.13 -11.69 -0.57
C TYR A 53 -5.37 -11.19 -1.80
N THR A 54 -6.07 -10.45 -2.64
CA THR A 54 -5.50 -9.78 -3.81
C THR A 54 -5.70 -8.29 -3.62
N LEU A 55 -4.62 -7.51 -3.78
CA LEU A 55 -4.69 -6.06 -3.77
C LEU A 55 -5.31 -5.58 -5.08
N THR A 56 -6.51 -5.01 -5.02
CA THR A 56 -7.24 -4.45 -6.18
C THR A 56 -7.12 -2.94 -6.22
N SER A 57 -7.27 -2.34 -7.40
CA SER A 57 -7.25 -0.87 -7.55
C SER A 57 -8.38 -0.21 -6.79
N GLU A 58 -9.59 -0.77 -6.84
CA GLU A 58 -10.76 -0.24 -6.11
C GLU A 58 -10.52 -0.17 -4.59
N LEU A 59 -9.87 -1.19 -4.03
CA LEU A 59 -9.50 -1.24 -2.62
C LEU A 59 -8.44 -0.19 -2.29
N LEU A 60 -7.38 -0.14 -3.12
CA LEU A 60 -6.27 0.78 -2.92
C LEU A 60 -6.72 2.24 -3.06
N GLU A 61 -7.56 2.56 -4.05
CA GLU A 61 -8.14 3.89 -4.27
C GLU A 61 -8.98 4.32 -3.06
N SER A 62 -9.80 3.41 -2.52
CA SER A 62 -10.58 3.68 -1.31
C SER A 62 -9.69 4.03 -0.10
N VAL A 63 -8.62 3.27 0.12
CA VAL A 63 -7.70 3.54 1.25
C VAL A 63 -6.91 4.80 1.02
N LEU A 64 -6.35 5.01 -0.18
CA LEU A 64 -5.57 6.20 -0.51
C LEU A 64 -6.39 7.49 -0.34
N ALA A 65 -7.69 7.47 -0.61
CA ALA A 65 -8.59 8.60 -0.36
C ALA A 65 -8.64 8.99 1.13
N GLU A 66 -8.54 8.03 2.07
CA GLU A 66 -8.48 8.30 3.52
C GLU A 66 -7.15 8.99 3.92
N TYR A 67 -6.07 8.70 3.17
CA TYR A 67 -4.78 9.38 3.30
C TYR A 67 -4.72 10.72 2.53
N GLY A 68 -5.81 11.15 1.89
CA GLY A 68 -5.89 12.39 1.12
C GLY A 68 -5.23 12.31 -0.26
N ILE A 69 -5.00 11.10 -0.78
CA ILE A 69 -4.38 10.85 -2.09
C ILE A 69 -5.48 10.49 -3.09
N ASP A 70 -5.72 11.36 -4.07
CA ASP A 70 -6.70 11.14 -5.14
C ASP A 70 -6.05 10.42 -6.34
N VAL A 71 -6.60 9.27 -6.70
CA VAL A 71 -6.13 8.44 -7.82
C VAL A 71 -7.18 8.44 -8.91
N LYS A 72 -6.93 9.21 -9.97
CA LYS A 72 -7.82 9.29 -11.14
C LYS A 72 -7.38 8.30 -12.19
N LYS A 73 -7.91 7.08 -12.14
CA LYS A 73 -7.68 6.07 -13.16
C LYS A 73 -9.00 5.74 -13.88
N PRO A 74 -9.12 5.99 -15.19
CA PRO A 74 -10.32 5.60 -15.91
C PRO A 74 -10.39 4.06 -15.99
N PRO A 75 -11.60 3.47 -15.94
CA PRO A 75 -11.78 2.02 -15.99
C PRO A 75 -11.38 1.42 -17.35
N TYR A 76 -11.41 2.23 -18.40
CA TYR A 76 -11.04 1.85 -19.76
C TYR A 76 -10.47 3.08 -20.49
N PHE A 77 -9.60 2.86 -21.47
CA PHE A 77 -9.23 3.88 -22.45
C PHE A 77 -10.37 4.02 -23.46
N GLN A 78 -10.69 5.25 -23.87
CA GLN A 78 -11.51 5.51 -25.06
C GLN A 78 -10.63 5.50 -26.31
#